data_AF-A0A832ASX1-F1
#
_entry.id   AF-A0A832ASX1-F1
#
_cell.length_a   1.000
_cell.length_b   1.000
_cell.length_c   1.000
_cell.angle_alpha   90.00
_cell.angle_beta   90.00
_cell.angle_gamma   90.00
#
_symmetry.space_group_name_H-M   'P 1'
#
loop_
_entity.id
_entity.type
_entity.pdbx_description
1 polymer ?
#
loop_
_entity_poly.entity_id
_entity_poly.type
_entity_poly.pdbx_seq_one_letter_code
_entity_poly.pdbx_strand_id
1 'polypeptide(L)' 'MPKVTVKFFQDIRELVGTSSTEIEIDNPKFLKDILNEISNKYQKLKDILKNIEEDNSSVIILVDGRMPTTLSSI' A
#
# COMPACT_ATOMS: atom_id res chain seq x y z
N MET A 1 6.55 -1.55 18.20
CA MET A 1 5.69 -1.71 17.01
C MET A 1 6.58 -1.95 15.81
N PRO A 2 6.27 -2.94 14.96
CA PRO A 2 7.00 -3.14 13.71
C PRO A 2 6.84 -1.92 12.79
N LYS A 3 7.91 -1.63 12.04
CA LYS A 3 7.96 -0.56 11.04
C LYS A 3 8.04 -1.16 9.65
N VAL A 4 7.27 -0.61 8.73
CA VAL A 4 7.33 -0.98 7.31
C VAL A 4 7.72 0.25 6.51
N THR A 5 8.64 0.06 5.56
CA THR A 5 8.99 1.08 4.58
C THR A 5 8.14 0.87 3.33
N VAL A 6 7.33 1.86 2.98
CA VAL A 6 6.55 1.90 1.75
C VAL A 6 7.29 2.75 0.74
N LYS A 7 7.46 2.23 -0.48
CA LYS A 7 8.10 2.94 -1.59
C LYS A 7 7.07 3.21 -2.68
N PHE A 8 7.00 4.46 -3.13
CA PHE A 8 6.07 4.90 -4.17
C PHE A 8 6.80 5.05 -5.51
N PHE A 9 6.12 4.72 -6.60
CA PHE A 9 6.66 4.75 -7.95
C PHE A 9 5.71 5.47 -8.90
N GLN A 10 6.25 6.03 -9.98
CA GLN A 10 5.49 6.69 -11.06
C GLN A 10 4.44 7.68 -10.50
N ASP A 11 3.24 7.67 -11.06
CA ASP A 11 2.13 8.57 -10.75
C ASP A 11 1.76 8.56 -9.25
N ILE A 12 1.90 7.41 -8.57
CA ILE A 12 1.66 7.29 -7.13
C ILE A 12 2.67 8.15 -6.34
N ARG A 13 3.94 8.16 -6.76
CA ARG A 13 4.97 9.01 -6.14
C ARG A 13 4.66 10.49 -6.33
N GLU A 14 4.25 10.86 -7.54
CA GLU A 14 3.91 12.25 -7.86
C GLU A 14 2.70 12.72 -7.05
N LEU A 15 1.69 11.86 -6.90
CA LEU A 15 0.48 12.16 -6.14
C LEU A 15 0.76 12.35 -4.64
N VAL A 16 1.64 11.51 -4.10
CA VAL A 16 2.04 11.51 -2.68
C VAL A 16 3.08 12.58 -2.36
N GLY A 17 3.92 12.97 -3.33
CA GLY A 17 4.97 13.97 -3.18
C GLY A 17 6.24 13.49 -2.46
N THR A 18 6.37 12.18 -2.21
CA THR A 18 7.59 11.57 -1.66
C THR A 18 7.84 10.20 -2.27
N SER A 19 9.11 9.79 -2.38
CA SER A 19 9.51 8.47 -2.88
C SER A 19 9.25 7.33 -1.89
N SER A 20 9.17 7.63 -0.60
CA SER A 20 8.95 6.62 0.44
C SER A 20 8.44 7.22 1.75
N THR A 21 7.85 6.36 2.57
CA THR A 21 7.52 6.67 3.97
C THR A 21 7.76 5.45 4.83
N GLU A 22 8.06 5.68 6.10
CA GLU A 22 7.90 4.68 7.15
C GLU A 22 6.49 4.77 7.74
N ILE A 23 5.93 3.62 8.08
CA ILE A 23 4.66 3.48 8.78
C ILE A 23 4.87 2.52 9.94
N GLU A 24 4.44 2.94 11.12
CA GLU A 24 4.35 2.08 12.29
C GLU A 24 3.00 1.37 12.23
N ILE A 25 3.02 0.03 12.30
CA ILE A 25 1.78 -0.75 12.25
C ILE A 25 1.70 -1.59 13.51
N ASP A 26 0.54 -1.57 14.14
CA ASP A 26 0.28 -2.41 15.28
C ASP A 26 -0.03 -3.83 14.79
N ASN A 27 0.93 -4.73 14.99
CA ASN A 27 0.81 -6.17 14.72
C ASN A 27 0.16 -6.53 13.36
N PRO A 28 0.75 -6.10 12.22
CA PRO A 28 0.18 -6.34 10.90
C PRO A 28 0.03 -7.84 10.67
N LYS A 29 -1.20 -8.30 10.44
CA LYS A 29 -1.46 -9.69 10.06
C LYS A 29 -1.58 -9.84 8.55
N PHE A 30 -2.06 -8.80 7.88
CA PHE A 30 -2.40 -8.83 6.45
C PHE A 30 -1.92 -7.57 5.73
N LEU A 31 -1.71 -7.66 4.42
CA LEU A 31 -1.30 -6.53 3.58
C LEU A 31 -2.34 -5.40 3.62
N LYS A 32 -3.63 -5.72 3.74
CA LYS A 32 -4.70 -4.72 3.90
C LYS A 32 -4.54 -3.80 5.10
N ASP A 33 -3.97 -4.31 6.20
CA ASP A 33 -3.77 -3.50 7.40
C ASP A 33 -2.78 -2.37 7.05
N ILE A 34 -1.76 -2.69 6.25
CA ILE A 34 -0.79 -1.73 5.71
C ILE A 34 -1.46 -0.76 4.73
N LEU A 35 -2.29 -1.25 3.81
CA LEU A 35 -2.96 -0.41 2.80
C LEU A 35 -3.98 0.55 3.43
N ASN A 36 -4.64 0.14 4.51
CA ASN A 36 -5.53 1.00 5.28
C ASN A 36 -4.76 2.14 5.95
N GLU A 37 -3.62 1.86 6.58
CA GLU A 37 -2.77 2.90 7.15
C GLU A 37 -2.23 3.86 6.08
N ILE A 38 -1.84 3.35 4.91
CA ILE A 38 -1.44 4.19 3.77
C ILE A 38 -2.61 5.06 3.31
N SER A 39 -3.82 4.50 3.17
CA SER A 39 -5.02 5.25 2.77
C SER A 39 -5.38 6.35 3.76
N ASN A 40 -5.26 6.07 5.06
CA ASN A 40 -5.51 7.03 6.12
C ASN A 40 -4.52 8.20 6.05
N LYS A 41 -3.22 7.89 5.88
CA LYS A 41 -2.15 8.88 5.78
C LYS A 41 -2.21 9.70 4.49
N TYR A 42 -2.55 9.05 3.38
CA TYR A 42 -2.60 9.66 2.05
C TYR A 42 -4.00 9.52 1.47
N GLN A 43 -4.91 10.41 1.86
CA GLN A 43 -6.31 10.40 1.40
C GLN A 43 -6.44 10.38 -0.13
N LYS A 44 -5.48 10.97 -0.87
CA LYS A 44 -5.43 10.95 -2.34
C LYS A 44 -5.29 9.53 -2.93
N LEU A 45 -4.75 8.58 -2.17
CA LEU A 45 -4.58 7.18 -2.60
C LEU A 45 -5.81 6.33 -2.33
N LYS A 46 -6.81 6.83 -1.60
CA LYS A 46 -7.96 6.03 -1.14
C LYS A 46 -8.70 5.36 -2.29
N ASP A 47 -9.03 6.09 -3.34
CA ASP A 47 -9.74 5.53 -4.50
C ASP A 47 -8.89 4.53 -5.28
N ILE A 48 -7.58 4.81 -5.40
CA ILE A 48 -6.62 3.92 -6.05
C ILE A 48 -6.52 2.60 -5.30
N LEU A 49 -6.38 2.65 -3.97
CA LEU A 49 -6.23 1.47 -3.12
C LEU A 49 -7.54 0.68 -3.02
N LYS A 50 -8.70 1.33 -3.03
CA LYS A 50 -10.00 0.65 -3.10
C LYS A 50 -10.15 -0.18 -4.37
N ASN A 51 -9.68 0.33 -5.51
CA ASN A 51 -9.74 -0.41 -6.78
C ASN A 51 -8.83 -1.66 -6.81
N ILE A 52 -7.87 -1.77 -5.88
CA ILE A 52 -7.03 -2.97 -5.72
C ILE A 52 -7.82 -4.11 -5.09
N GLU A 53 -8.72 -3.81 -4.15
CA GLU A 53 -9.56 -4.82 -3.49
C GLU A 53 -10.57 -5.45 -4.46
N GLU A 54 -11.00 -4.71 -5.49
CA GLU A 54 -12.04 -5.12 -6.45
C GLU A 54 -11.48 -5.85 -7.71
N ASP A 55 -10.20 -6.27 -7.69
CA ASP A 55 -9.50 -7.05 -8.75
C ASP A 55 -9.48 -6.39 -10.14
N ASN A 56 -9.70 -5.07 -10.19
CA ASN A 56 -9.74 -4.24 -11.40
C ASN A 56 -8.57 -3.24 -11.45
N SER A 57 -7.45 -3.60 -10.84
CA SER A 57 -6.41 -2.64 -10.48
C SER A 57 -5.30 -2.53 -11.52
N SER A 58 -5.04 -1.29 -11.98
CA SER A 58 -3.83 -0.92 -12.74
C SER A 58 -2.57 -0.77 -11.86
N VAL A 59 -2.62 -1.20 -10.60
CA VAL A 59 -1.56 -1.02 -9.60
C VAL A 59 -0.93 -2.35 -9.23
N ILE A 60 0.40 -2.37 -9.16
CA ILE A 60 1.17 -3.52 -8.73
C ILE A 60 1.71 -3.24 -7.32
N ILE A 61 1.41 -4.13 -6.38
CA ILE A 61 2.01 -4.11 -5.04
C ILE A 61 3.07 -5.20 -4.96
N LEU A 62 4.26 -4.84 -4.46
CA LEU A 62 5.34 -5.78 -4.17
C LEU A 62 5.64 -5.74 -2.67
N VAL A 63 5.76 -6.92 -2.06
CA VAL A 63 6.22 -7.10 -0.68
C VAL A 63 7.61 -7.71 -0.75
N ASP A 64 8.61 -7.03 -0.19
CA ASP A 64 10.02 -7.41 -0.26
C ASP A 64 10.50 -7.75 -1.69
N GLY A 65 10.01 -6.98 -2.67
CA GLY A 65 10.34 -7.14 -4.09
C GLY A 65 9.64 -8.30 -4.81
N ARG A 66 8.67 -8.96 -4.17
CA ARG A 66 7.91 -10.08 -4.75
C ARG A 66 6.43 -9.74 -4.85
N MET A 67 5.78 -10.24 -5.90
CA MET A 67 4.33 -10.10 -6.05
C MET A 67 3.64 -11.04 -5.04
N PRO A 68 2.69 -10.55 -4.21
CA PRO A 68 1.94 -11.40 -3.29
C PRO A 68 1.18 -12.49 -4.05
N THR A 69 1.24 -13.73 -3.56
CA THR A 69 0.64 -14.90 -4.24
C THR A 69 -0.88 -14.98 -4.11
N THR A 70 -1.50 -14.22 -3.20
CA THR A 70 -2.95 -14.23 -2.98
C THR A 70 -3.46 -12.84 -2.59
N LEU A 71 -4.43 -12.33 -3.35
CA LEU A 71 -5.19 -11.11 -3.02
C LEU A 71 -6.03 -11.26 -1.74
N SER A 72 -6.31 -12.49 -1.28
CA SER A 72 -6.95 -12.76 0.03
C SER A 72 -6.06 -12.50 1.25
N SER A 73 -4.83 -12.02 1.04
CA SER A 73 -4.00 -11.36 2.06
C SER A 73 -4.18 -9.83 2.08
N ILE A 74 -5.04 -9.31 1.20
CA ILE A 74 -5.69 -7.99 1.23
C ILE A 74 -7.14 -8.18 1.74
#